data_AF-A0A4R6VDX8-F1
#
_entry.id   AF-A0A4R6VDX8-F1
#
_cell.length_a   1.000
_cell.length_b   1.000
_cell.length_c   1.000
_cell.angle_alpha   90.00
_cell.angle_beta   90.00
_cell.angle_gamma   90.00
#
_symmetry.space_group_name_H-M   'P 1'
#
loop_
_entity.id
_entity.type
_entity.pdbx_description
1 polymer ?
#
loop_
_entity_poly.entity_id
_entity_poly.type
_entity_poly.pdbx_seq_one_letter_code
_entity_poly.pdbx_strand_id
1 'polypeptide(L)' 'MGADDKIDNQADKLKGKVKETAGTLQGDEELRHEGKADQTKGDVKQAGEKIKDAFKSD' A
#
# COMPACT_ATOMS: atom_id res chain seq x y z
N MET A 1 -12.69 20.26 -9.23
CA MET A 1 -12.05 18.93 -9.06
C MET A 1 -10.93 18.83 -10.06
N GLY A 2 -9.65 18.98 -9.66
CA GLY A 2 -8.56 18.81 -10.64
C GLY A 2 -7.16 19.19 -10.15
N ALA A 3 -7.04 20.13 -9.21
CA ALA A 3 -5.77 20.47 -8.58
C ALA A 3 -5.64 19.80 -7.21
N ASP A 4 -6.67 19.90 -6.38
CA ASP A 4 -6.71 19.31 -5.03
C ASP A 4 -6.52 17.79 -5.10
N ASP A 5 -7.21 17.10 -5.99
CA ASP A 5 -7.13 15.64 -6.17
C ASP A 5 -5.74 15.16 -6.62
N LYS A 6 -5.07 15.94 -7.50
CA LYS A 6 -3.71 15.62 -7.97
C LYS A 6 -2.64 15.94 -6.92
N ILE A 7 -2.88 16.95 -6.10
CA ILE A 7 -2.00 17.34 -5.01
C ILE A 7 -2.15 16.34 -3.86
N ASP A 8 -3.36 15.92 -3.52
CA ASP A 8 -3.64 14.94 -2.48
C ASP A 8 -3.03 13.58 -2.86
N ASN A 9 -3.22 13.13 -4.10
CA ASN A 9 -2.64 11.87 -4.56
C ASN A 9 -1.10 11.91 -4.68
N GLN A 10 -0.51 13.10 -4.92
CA GLN A 10 0.94 13.28 -4.82
C GLN A 10 1.40 13.38 -3.37
N ALA A 11 0.62 14.03 -2.50
CA ALA A 11 0.91 14.18 -1.09
C ALA A 11 0.93 12.81 -0.42
N ASP A 12 -0.03 11.93 -0.69
CA ASP A 12 -0.05 10.55 -0.18
C ASP A 12 1.14 9.73 -0.66
N LYS A 13 1.51 9.83 -1.94
CA LYS A 13 2.73 9.19 -2.46
C LYS A 13 3.99 9.73 -1.79
N LEU A 14 4.06 11.05 -1.57
CA LEU A 14 5.17 11.69 -0.92
C LEU A 14 5.25 11.26 0.56
N LYS A 15 4.12 11.23 1.25
CA LYS A 15 3.97 10.83 2.65
C LYS A 15 4.33 9.36 2.85
N GLY A 16 3.93 8.49 1.91
CA GLY A 16 4.31 7.09 1.87
C GLY A 16 5.82 6.92 1.70
N LYS A 17 6.43 7.59 0.72
CA LYS A 17 7.89 7.61 0.54
C LYS A 17 8.61 8.15 1.75
N VAL A 18 8.10 9.22 2.36
CA VAL A 18 8.69 9.81 3.57
C VAL A 18 8.62 8.83 4.73
N LYS A 19 7.52 8.12 4.93
CA LYS A 19 7.41 7.07 5.96
C LYS A 19 8.35 5.89 5.69
N GLU A 20 8.45 5.43 4.44
CA GLU A 20 9.39 4.37 4.05
C GLU A 20 10.84 4.78 4.32
N THR A 21 11.19 6.01 3.91
CA THR A 21 12.54 6.54 4.06
C THR A 21 12.86 6.81 5.53
N ALA A 22 11.92 7.37 6.28
CA ALA A 22 12.05 7.60 7.72
C ALA A 22 12.15 6.28 8.50
N GLY A 23 11.32 5.27 8.19
CA GLY A 23 11.42 3.94 8.80
C GLY A 23 12.74 3.24 8.47
N THR A 24 13.25 3.42 7.24
CA THR A 24 14.57 2.90 6.85
C THR A 24 15.73 3.62 7.53
N LEU A 25 15.64 4.95 7.69
CA LEU A 25 16.68 5.78 8.30
C LEU A 25 16.69 5.67 9.83
N GLN A 26 15.51 5.56 10.45
CA GLN A 26 15.38 5.41 11.90
C GLN A 26 15.73 3.99 12.37
N GLY A 27 15.88 3.04 11.44
CA GLY A 27 16.15 1.64 11.78
C GLY A 27 14.98 0.99 12.50
N ASP A 28 13.77 1.52 12.32
CA ASP A 28 12.53 0.98 12.87
C ASP A 28 12.11 -0.20 11.99
N GLU A 29 12.66 -1.37 12.33
CA GLU A 29 12.33 -2.65 11.69
C GLU A 29 10.81 -2.87 11.66
N GLU A 30 10.09 -2.38 12.68
CA GLU A 30 8.62 -2.42 12.79
C GLU A 30 7.90 -1.67 11.66
N LEU A 31 8.31 -0.43 11.34
CA LEU A 31 7.72 0.36 10.24
C LEU A 31 7.96 -0.30 8.87
N ARG A 32 9.14 -0.89 8.70
CA ARG A 32 9.50 -1.60 7.47
C ARG A 32 8.77 -2.94 7.35
N HIS A 33 8.58 -3.64 8.47
CA HIS A 33 7.85 -4.90 8.54
C HIS A 33 6.35 -4.68 8.31
N GLU A 34 5.78 -3.63 8.88
CA GLU A 34 4.38 -3.26 8.72
C GLU A 34 4.07 -2.92 7.25
N GLY A 35 4.90 -2.11 6.60
CA GLY A 35 4.73 -1.79 5.17
C GLY A 35 4.83 -3.03 4.25
N LYS A 36 5.77 -3.94 4.54
CA LYS A 36 5.92 -5.20 3.78
C LYS A 36 4.76 -6.17 4.04
N ALA A 37 4.31 -6.25 5.28
CA ALA A 37 3.17 -7.09 5.67
C ALA A 37 1.87 -6.58 5.04
N ASP A 38 1.68 -5.26 4.96
CA ASP A 38 0.50 -4.65 4.34
C ASP A 38 0.48 -4.87 2.83
N GLN A 39 1.63 -4.71 2.15
CA GLN A 39 1.78 -5.09 0.73
C GLN A 39 1.42 -6.56 0.50
N THR A 40 2.01 -7.45 1.30
CA THR A 40 1.78 -8.90 1.15
C THR A 40 0.31 -9.26 1.41
N LYS A 41 -0.33 -8.65 2.40
CA LYS A 41 -1.76 -8.82 2.68
C LYS A 41 -2.62 -8.31 1.53
N GLY A 42 -2.26 -7.17 0.93
CA GLY A 42 -2.93 -6.59 -0.22
C GLY A 42 -2.87 -7.52 -1.43
N ASP A 43 -1.68 -8.00 -1.79
CA ASP A 43 -1.48 -8.94 -2.88
C ASP A 43 -2.23 -10.26 -2.66
N VAL A 44 -2.19 -10.81 -1.44
CA VAL A 44 -2.93 -12.03 -1.09
C VAL A 44 -4.44 -11.82 -1.15
N LYS A 45 -4.95 -10.69 -0.67
CA LYS A 45 -6.37 -10.35 -0.78
C LYS A 45 -6.80 -10.22 -2.23
N GLN A 46 -6.04 -9.49 -3.06
CA GLN A 46 -6.39 -9.32 -4.47
C GLN A 46 -6.32 -10.65 -5.24
N ALA A 47 -5.32 -11.48 -4.98
CA ALA A 47 -5.23 -12.81 -5.57
C ALA A 47 -6.41 -13.69 -5.12
N GLY A 48 -6.73 -13.69 -3.83
CA GLY A 48 -7.86 -14.42 -3.27
C GLY A 48 -9.21 -13.95 -3.80
N GLU A 49 -9.43 -12.65 -3.95
CA GLU A 49 -10.64 -12.09 -4.56
C GLU A 49 -10.74 -12.46 -6.04
N LYS A 50 -9.66 -12.36 -6.83
CA LYS A 50 -9.68 -12.81 -8.24
C LYS A 50 -10.01 -14.29 -8.38
N ILE A 51 -9.44 -15.14 -7.53
CA ILE A 51 -9.76 -16.57 -7.52
C ILE A 51 -11.22 -16.76 -7.14
N LYS A 52 -11.70 -16.10 -6.08
CA LYS A 52 -13.09 -16.23 -5.62
C LYS A 52 -14.10 -15.73 -6.65
N ASP A 53 -13.78 -14.65 -7.37
CA ASP A 53 -14.62 -14.08 -8.43
C ASP A 53 -14.69 -15.00 -9.67
N ALA A 54 -13.56 -15.60 -10.05
CA ALA A 54 -13.49 -16.61 -11.10
C ALA A 54 -14.28 -17.89 -10.74
N PHE A 55 -14.28 -18.29 -9.47
CA PHE A 55 -15.03 -19.46 -8.99
C PHE A 55 -16.52 -19.17 -8.69
N LYS A 56 -16.88 -17.90 -8.44
CA LYS A 56 -18.27 -17.49 -8.18
C LYS A 56 -19.04 -17.13 -9.46
N SER A 57 -18.35 -17.14 -10.60
CA SER A 57 -18.95 -16.96 -11.92
C SER A 57 -19.49 -18.26 -12.54
N ASP A 58 -19.56 -19.36 -11.77
CA ASP A 58 -20.28 -20.60 -12.08
C ASP A 58 -21.62 -20.67 -11.32
#